data_AF-A0A921QZ27-F1
#
_entry.id   AF-A0A921QZ27-F1
#
_cell.length_a   1.000
_cell.length_b   1.000
_cell.length_c   1.000
_cell.angle_alpha   90.00
_cell.angle_beta   90.00
_cell.angle_gamma   90.00
#
_symmetry.space_group_name_H-M   'P 1'
#
loop_
_entity.id
_entity.type
_entity.pdbx_description
1 polymer ?
#
loop_
_entity_poly.entity_id
_entity_poly.type
_entity_poly.pdbx_seq_one_letter_code
_entity_poly.pdbx_strand_id
1 'polypeptide(L)'
;MKKTNKDGDGDNGLSKTCPIAAASTAGTGETGDDTEDYNKNGDEIDDNGDCTGEEDLIYYYSDDDDDEETTEVDGAEPIERADERYIVLSQDAIRGRQEADIAKVTDVLSVPPGIAAILLRHYKWRVMRLQEEWFSDDRRIRDAVGLPADGGVLVPTALISRRRVAVDCAICFGSFPAGRTRSAACSTHLYCVECWRGYVRAAVEDGPRCLSLRCPDTSCSAAVARELVDEVADAKDRARYARFALWSFVDESGGRVKWCPGRGCSRAVEFVGCAGDATDVLCECTHGFCWSCGEEAHRPVSCETVRAWLAKNVSDSETANWVLTNTKLCPKCRRPIEKNQGCNNMTCSAPCYCRFCWICLQPLGRRHIGCHGYRAQPGKVNAGGKDEQRREQAKASLDRYLYHYERWAANDTSLQKVFKDMADLEGNKGLEKMAKKVRVPASDLRFLTRAYEQVADGRRVLRWAHAYGYFLDPKRDAIKRNLFDQLQKDANSSLERLHGCAEGERMELCAGDAADVGERYKSYKEKLQSLTQVTRHYFENLVKAFETNLDDVETTE
;
A
#
# COMPACT_ATOMS: atom_id res chain seq x y z
N MET A 1 -17.68 56.56 -33.25
CA MET A 1 -16.55 56.91 -34.13
C MET A 1 -15.39 55.98 -33.83
N LYS A 2 -14.96 55.19 -34.84
CA LYS A 2 -13.64 54.55 -35.11
C LYS A 2 -12.94 53.79 -33.94
N LYS A 3 -12.84 52.44 -34.00
CA LYS A 3 -11.74 51.62 -34.60
C LYS A 3 -10.37 51.92 -33.95
N THR A 4 -9.62 50.96 -33.39
CA THR A 4 -8.95 49.83 -34.08
C THR A 4 -8.39 48.73 -33.13
N ASN A 5 -8.34 47.50 -33.66
CA ASN A 5 -7.65 46.27 -33.21
C ASN A 5 -6.14 46.40 -32.89
N LYS A 6 -5.61 45.50 -32.04
CA LYS A 6 -4.65 44.43 -32.46
C LYS A 6 -4.33 43.43 -31.35
N ASP A 7 -3.97 42.23 -31.81
CA ASP A 7 -3.82 40.92 -31.16
C ASP A 7 -2.57 40.76 -30.28
N GLY A 8 -2.53 39.69 -29.46
CA GLY A 8 -1.31 39.14 -28.87
C GLY A 8 -1.53 38.14 -27.72
N ASP A 9 -1.35 36.85 -28.01
CA ASP A 9 -1.26 35.70 -27.09
C ASP A 9 -0.19 35.86 -26.00
N GLY A 10 -0.34 35.14 -24.88
CA GLY A 10 0.73 35.00 -23.88
C GLY A 10 0.35 34.21 -22.63
N ASP A 11 0.43 32.88 -22.73
CA ASP A 11 0.43 31.90 -21.65
C ASP A 11 1.75 31.95 -20.85
N ASN A 12 1.68 31.83 -19.50
CA ASN A 12 2.52 30.95 -18.66
C ASN A 12 2.54 31.35 -17.17
N GLY A 13 2.03 30.42 -16.35
CA GLY A 13 2.26 30.37 -14.91
C GLY A 13 3.64 29.80 -14.57
N LEU A 14 4.40 30.53 -13.76
CA LEU A 14 5.69 30.11 -13.22
C LEU A 14 5.48 29.38 -11.88
N SER A 15 5.68 28.06 -11.86
CA SER A 15 5.98 27.33 -10.63
C SER A 15 7.47 26.96 -10.61
N LYS A 16 8.14 27.38 -9.54
CA LYS A 16 9.57 27.30 -9.33
C LYS A 16 9.93 25.95 -8.69
N THR A 17 10.75 25.16 -9.38
CA THR A 17 11.52 24.06 -8.81
C THR A 17 12.87 24.58 -8.30
N CYS A 18 13.34 24.06 -7.17
CA CYS A 18 14.72 24.25 -6.68
C CYS A 18 15.55 22.99 -6.96
N PRO A 19 16.88 23.13 -7.20
CA PRO A 19 17.69 22.13 -7.86
C PRO A 19 18.49 21.25 -6.88
N ILE A 20 18.81 20.02 -7.29
CA ILE A 20 19.81 19.16 -6.64
C ILE A 20 21.02 19.03 -7.56
N ALA A 21 22.18 19.16 -6.93
CA ALA A 21 23.50 19.37 -7.49
C ALA A 21 24.02 18.23 -8.39
N ALA A 22 24.74 18.63 -9.44
CA ALA A 22 25.54 17.78 -10.29
C ALA A 22 26.95 17.58 -9.70
N ALA A 23 27.48 16.35 -9.83
CA ALA A 23 28.91 16.06 -9.73
C ALA A 23 29.39 15.47 -11.06
N SER A 24 30.51 16.00 -11.53
CA SER A 24 31.09 15.85 -12.87
C SER A 24 32.19 14.78 -12.93
N THR A 25 32.38 14.23 -14.14
CA THR A 25 33.65 13.80 -14.81
C THR A 25 34.37 12.55 -14.25
N ALA A 26 35.04 11.65 -14.99
CA ALA A 26 35.60 11.63 -16.35
C ALA A 26 35.92 10.17 -16.82
N GLY A 27 36.22 9.99 -18.13
CA GLY A 27 37.04 8.90 -18.70
C GLY A 27 36.34 8.08 -19.80
N THR A 28 36.37 8.44 -21.10
CA THR A 28 37.41 8.29 -22.16
C THR A 28 37.70 6.86 -22.64
N GLY A 29 37.64 6.65 -23.97
CA GLY A 29 38.34 5.58 -24.73
C GLY A 29 37.40 4.58 -25.42
N GLU A 30 37.06 4.74 -26.71
CA GLU A 30 37.76 4.18 -27.91
C GLU A 30 37.36 2.70 -28.18
N THR A 31 36.47 2.41 -29.15
CA THR A 31 36.66 2.14 -30.61
C THR A 31 37.31 0.79 -30.97
N GLY A 32 36.67 0.07 -31.91
CA GLY A 32 37.13 -1.16 -32.57
C GLY A 32 35.92 -2.12 -32.70
N ASP A 33 35.13 -2.10 -33.77
CA ASP A 33 35.36 -2.55 -35.17
C ASP A 33 35.50 -4.08 -35.31
N ASP A 34 35.09 -4.55 -36.48
CA ASP A 34 35.20 -5.90 -37.06
C ASP A 34 33.94 -6.78 -37.04
N THR A 35 33.17 -6.51 -38.09
CA THR A 35 32.52 -7.47 -39.00
C THR A 35 33.08 -8.90 -38.97
N GLU A 36 32.22 -9.91 -39.08
CA GLU A 36 32.19 -10.75 -40.30
C GLU A 36 30.97 -11.68 -40.36
N ASP A 37 30.55 -11.86 -41.61
CA ASP A 37 29.36 -12.47 -42.17
C ASP A 37 29.62 -13.96 -42.45
N TYR A 38 28.69 -14.85 -42.12
CA TYR A 38 28.56 -16.12 -42.82
C TYR A 38 27.09 -16.55 -42.89
N ASN A 39 26.48 -16.08 -43.96
CA ASN A 39 25.24 -16.58 -44.53
C ASN A 39 25.40 -18.05 -44.99
N LYS A 40 24.44 -18.92 -44.65
CA LYS A 40 24.14 -20.13 -45.44
C LYS A 40 22.67 -20.52 -45.31
N ASN A 41 22.00 -20.42 -46.46
CA ASN A 41 20.64 -20.85 -46.78
C ASN A 41 20.41 -22.34 -46.51
N GLY A 42 19.14 -22.71 -46.32
CA GLY A 42 18.70 -24.11 -46.35
C GLY A 42 17.22 -24.31 -46.05
N ASP A 43 16.41 -24.01 -47.07
CA ASP A 43 15.21 -24.75 -47.51
C ASP A 43 13.93 -24.84 -46.67
N GLU A 44 12.87 -24.41 -47.35
CA GLU A 44 11.44 -24.53 -47.10
C GLU A 44 10.98 -26.00 -47.22
N ILE A 45 10.17 -26.48 -46.28
CA ILE A 45 9.14 -27.50 -46.53
C ILE A 45 7.87 -27.09 -45.79
N ASP A 46 6.85 -26.74 -46.59
CA ASP A 46 5.45 -26.61 -46.23
C ASP A 46 4.83 -28.01 -46.18
N ASP A 47 4.17 -28.36 -45.06
CA ASP A 47 3.15 -29.40 -45.10
C ASP A 47 2.00 -29.10 -44.13
N ASN A 48 0.85 -28.83 -44.74
CA ASN A 48 -0.44 -28.65 -44.09
C ASN A 48 -1.09 -30.03 -43.91
N GLY A 49 -1.19 -30.50 -42.67
CA GLY A 49 -1.93 -31.72 -42.32
C GLY A 49 -3.02 -31.44 -41.27
N ASP A 50 -4.21 -31.12 -41.73
CA ASP A 50 -5.47 -31.12 -40.96
C ASP A 50 -5.82 -32.57 -40.57
N CYS A 51 -5.94 -32.85 -39.26
CA CYS A 51 -6.51 -34.10 -38.75
C CYS A 51 -7.39 -33.79 -37.54
N THR A 52 -8.65 -34.19 -37.69
CA THR A 52 -9.76 -33.97 -36.79
C THR A 52 -9.90 -35.13 -35.82
N GLY A 53 -10.22 -34.79 -34.56
CA GLY A 53 -10.92 -35.65 -33.62
C GLY A 53 -10.05 -36.62 -32.84
N GLU A 54 -9.98 -36.42 -31.52
CA GLU A 54 -9.95 -37.54 -30.57
C GLU A 54 -10.42 -37.04 -29.18
N GLU A 55 -11.25 -37.86 -28.55
CA GLU A 55 -11.93 -37.65 -27.27
C GLU A 55 -11.02 -38.14 -26.14
N ASP A 56 -10.53 -37.23 -25.28
CA ASP A 56 -9.71 -37.63 -24.13
C ASP A 56 -10.58 -38.01 -22.92
N LEU A 57 -10.64 -39.32 -22.70
CA LEU A 57 -11.16 -40.07 -21.55
C LEU A 57 -10.42 -39.71 -20.25
N ILE A 58 -11.16 -39.30 -19.23
CA ILE A 58 -10.67 -39.05 -17.87
C ILE A 58 -10.64 -40.39 -17.11
N TYR A 59 -9.44 -40.86 -16.77
CA TYR A 59 -9.24 -42.07 -15.95
C TYR A 59 -9.36 -41.70 -14.46
N TYR A 60 -10.33 -42.29 -13.77
CA TYR A 60 -10.41 -42.34 -12.31
C TYR A 60 -9.51 -43.47 -11.82
N TYR A 61 -8.62 -43.19 -10.86
CA TYR A 61 -8.03 -44.23 -10.01
C TYR A 61 -8.77 -44.24 -8.68
N SER A 62 -9.35 -45.40 -8.36
CA SER A 62 -9.89 -45.76 -7.04
C SER A 62 -8.82 -46.46 -6.23
N ASP A 63 -8.75 -46.07 -4.96
CA ASP A 63 -8.47 -46.81 -3.73
C ASP A 63 -7.64 -48.10 -3.79
N ASP A 64 -6.53 -48.08 -3.05
CA ASP A 64 -6.11 -49.24 -2.26
C ASP A 64 -6.16 -48.81 -0.78
N ASP A 65 -6.97 -49.56 -0.04
CA ASP A 65 -7.14 -49.55 1.42
C ASP A 65 -5.85 -49.96 2.14
N ASP A 66 -5.50 -49.23 3.19
CA ASP A 66 -4.80 -49.79 4.36
C ASP A 66 -5.38 -49.13 5.61
N ASP A 67 -6.22 -49.89 6.31
CA ASP A 67 -6.74 -49.60 7.64
C ASP A 67 -5.62 -49.71 8.68
N GLU A 68 -5.39 -48.68 9.50
CA GLU A 68 -5.26 -48.88 10.95
C GLU A 68 -5.40 -47.58 11.79
N GLU A 69 -6.30 -47.71 12.77
CA GLU A 69 -6.37 -47.07 14.09
C GLU A 69 -6.87 -45.62 14.23
N THR A 70 -8.13 -45.53 14.66
CA THR A 70 -8.87 -44.33 15.04
C THR A 70 -8.39 -43.74 16.37
N THR A 71 -7.92 -42.50 16.36
CA THR A 71 -7.99 -41.61 17.52
C THR A 71 -8.87 -40.41 17.20
N GLU A 72 -10.02 -40.35 17.87
CA GLU A 72 -10.89 -39.18 17.89
C GLU A 72 -10.12 -37.98 18.47
N VAL A 73 -9.90 -36.93 17.66
CA VAL A 73 -9.43 -35.63 18.16
C VAL A 73 -10.44 -34.57 17.73
N ASP A 74 -11.05 -34.01 18.76
CA ASP A 74 -12.05 -32.96 18.74
C ASP A 74 -11.66 -31.77 17.84
N GLY A 75 -12.67 -31.27 17.13
CA GLY A 75 -12.53 -30.20 16.16
C GLY A 75 -12.15 -28.85 16.77
N ALA A 76 -11.02 -28.32 16.31
CA ALA A 76 -10.81 -26.90 16.09
C ALA A 76 -9.62 -26.76 15.11
N GLU A 77 -9.89 -26.43 13.85
CA GLU A 77 -8.81 -25.98 12.96
C GLU A 77 -8.08 -24.80 13.63
N PRO A 78 -6.74 -24.84 13.73
CA PRO A 78 -5.99 -23.73 14.27
C PRO A 78 -6.25 -22.50 13.40
N ILE A 79 -6.69 -21.41 14.03
CA ILE A 79 -6.62 -20.08 13.43
C ILE A 79 -5.18 -19.88 12.99
N GLU A 80 -4.95 -19.70 11.68
CA GLU A 80 -3.66 -19.33 11.11
C GLU A 80 -3.04 -18.24 12.01
N ARG A 81 -1.91 -18.57 12.64
CA ARG A 81 -1.23 -17.74 13.64
C ARG A 81 -1.11 -16.33 13.07
N ALA A 82 -1.59 -15.33 13.82
CA ALA A 82 -1.22 -13.94 13.59
C ALA A 82 0.30 -13.90 13.46
N ASP A 83 0.79 -13.42 12.33
CA ASP A 83 2.21 -13.36 12.02
C ASP A 83 2.94 -12.64 13.16
N GLU A 84 3.71 -13.37 13.98
CA GLU A 84 4.37 -12.86 15.21
C GLU A 84 5.39 -11.75 14.93
N ARG A 85 5.59 -11.40 13.65
CA ARG A 85 6.56 -10.42 13.16
C ARG A 85 6.12 -8.97 13.32
N TYR A 86 4.83 -8.67 13.53
CA TYR A 86 4.36 -7.29 13.72
C TYR A 86 3.07 -7.17 14.54
N ILE A 87 2.82 -5.97 15.05
CA ILE A 87 1.65 -5.62 15.86
C ILE A 87 0.95 -4.42 15.24
N VAL A 88 -0.37 -4.53 15.01
CA VAL A 88 -1.20 -3.39 14.61
C VAL A 88 -1.66 -2.63 15.84
N LEU A 89 -1.46 -1.32 15.85
CA LEU A 89 -1.75 -0.42 16.97
C LEU A 89 -2.89 0.53 16.61
N SER A 90 -3.95 0.51 17.43
CA SER A 90 -4.98 1.54 17.43
C SER A 90 -4.44 2.86 18.04
N GLN A 91 -5.16 3.96 17.83
CA GLN A 91 -4.80 5.25 18.44
C GLN A 91 -4.76 5.19 19.97
N ASP A 92 -5.66 4.42 20.58
CA ASP A 92 -5.70 4.25 22.04
C ASP A 92 -4.53 3.40 22.53
N ALA A 93 -4.13 2.36 21.78
CA ALA A 93 -2.94 1.57 22.07
C ALA A 93 -1.66 2.43 21.97
N ILE A 94 -1.56 3.29 20.96
CA ILE A 94 -0.45 4.26 20.82
C ILE A 94 -0.43 5.21 22.03
N ARG A 95 -1.58 5.77 22.41
CA ARG A 95 -1.68 6.66 23.57
C ARG A 95 -1.25 5.97 24.86
N GLY A 96 -1.75 4.76 25.11
CA GLY A 96 -1.38 3.98 26.29
C GLY A 96 0.13 3.73 26.38
N ARG A 97 0.78 3.47 25.23
CA ARG A 97 2.24 3.32 25.18
C ARG A 97 2.98 4.64 25.44
N GLN A 98 2.51 5.75 24.88
CA GLN A 98 3.08 7.07 25.18
C GLN A 98 3.00 7.38 26.68
N GLU A 99 1.83 7.17 27.28
CA GLU A 99 1.60 7.41 28.71
C GLU A 99 2.47 6.51 29.58
N ALA A 100 2.63 5.23 29.22
CA ALA A 100 3.51 4.30 29.92
C ALA A 100 4.99 4.71 29.83
N ASP A 101 5.48 5.07 28.65
CA ASP A 101 6.86 5.53 28.46
C ASP A 101 7.12 6.85 29.20
N ILE A 102 6.17 7.79 29.14
CA ILE A 102 6.24 9.06 29.88
C ILE A 102 6.29 8.80 31.39
N ALA A 103 5.38 7.97 31.92
CA ALA A 103 5.35 7.64 33.35
C ALA A 103 6.67 6.99 33.79
N LYS A 104 7.19 6.03 33.02
CA LYS A 104 8.47 5.39 33.30
C LYS A 104 9.63 6.38 33.34
N VAL A 105 9.70 7.32 32.39
CA VAL A 105 10.74 8.36 32.37
C VAL A 105 10.56 9.34 33.51
N THR A 106 9.32 9.75 33.82
CA THR A 106 9.00 10.61 34.96
C THR A 106 9.46 10.00 36.27
N ASP A 107 9.19 8.71 36.50
CA ASP A 107 9.57 8.03 37.74
C ASP A 107 11.10 7.86 37.84
N VAL A 108 11.76 7.38 36.77
CA VAL A 108 13.20 7.08 36.78
C VAL A 108 14.05 8.35 36.80
N LEU A 109 13.68 9.39 36.07
CA LEU A 109 14.45 10.64 35.99
C LEU A 109 13.95 11.71 36.98
N SER A 110 12.84 11.47 37.68
CA SER A 110 12.21 12.43 38.60
C SER A 110 11.89 13.78 37.94
N VAL A 111 11.36 13.75 36.71
CA VAL A 111 11.00 14.95 35.93
C VAL A 111 9.48 15.00 35.64
N PRO A 112 8.88 16.19 35.51
CA PRO A 112 7.44 16.32 35.20
C PRO A 112 7.05 15.64 33.87
N PRO A 113 5.80 15.15 33.72
CA PRO A 113 5.35 14.43 32.52
C PRO A 113 5.56 15.18 31.20
N GLY A 114 5.26 16.47 31.12
CA GLY A 114 5.50 17.27 29.91
C GLY A 114 6.97 17.37 29.53
N ILE A 115 7.88 17.31 30.52
CA ILE A 115 9.32 17.33 30.32
C ILE A 115 9.80 15.95 29.88
N ALA A 116 9.33 14.88 30.52
CA ALA A 116 9.56 13.50 30.06
C ALA A 116 9.13 13.31 28.60
N ALA A 117 7.98 13.87 28.21
CA ALA A 117 7.51 13.83 26.83
C ALA A 117 8.46 14.57 25.85
N ILE A 118 9.02 15.72 26.23
CA ILE A 118 10.01 16.45 25.41
C ILE A 118 11.28 15.62 25.25
N LEU A 119 11.78 15.02 26.34
CA LEU A 119 12.98 14.17 26.33
C LEU A 119 12.77 12.94 25.44
N LEU A 120 11.63 12.27 25.58
CA LEU A 120 11.29 11.09 24.77
C LEU A 120 11.26 11.42 23.27
N ARG A 121 10.67 12.56 22.88
CA ARG A 121 10.68 13.03 21.49
C ARG A 121 12.10 13.28 20.97
N HIS A 122 12.94 13.97 21.75
CA HIS A 122 14.35 14.19 21.40
C HIS A 122 15.11 12.87 21.15
N TYR A 123 14.79 11.84 21.93
CA TYR A 123 15.39 10.51 21.84
C TYR A 123 14.61 9.50 20.99
N LYS A 124 13.69 9.96 20.12
CA LYS A 124 12.96 9.09 19.18
C LYS A 124 12.19 7.96 19.89
N TRP A 125 11.66 8.25 21.06
CA TRP A 125 10.95 7.32 21.94
C TRP A 125 11.77 6.07 22.31
N ARG A 126 13.10 6.20 22.41
CA ARG A 126 14.00 5.15 22.89
C ARG A 126 14.31 5.34 24.36
N VAL A 127 13.46 4.77 25.22
CA VAL A 127 13.53 4.93 26.69
C VAL A 127 14.91 4.57 27.25
N MET A 128 15.46 3.41 26.89
CA MET A 128 16.75 2.94 27.43
C MET A 128 17.90 3.88 27.06
N ARG A 129 17.95 4.31 25.79
CA ARG A 129 18.97 5.25 25.31
C ARG A 129 18.89 6.60 26.04
N LEU A 130 17.69 7.12 26.24
CA LEU A 130 17.48 8.35 27.02
C LEU A 130 18.02 8.18 28.45
N GLN A 131 17.70 7.08 29.12
CA GLN A 131 18.14 6.82 30.49
C GLN A 131 19.67 6.73 30.57
N GLU A 132 20.30 5.95 29.69
CA GLU A 132 21.76 5.81 29.63
C GLU A 132 22.47 7.15 29.40
N GLU A 133 22.03 7.94 28.41
CA GLU A 133 22.65 9.24 28.13
C GLU A 133 22.36 10.26 29.24
N TRP A 134 21.18 10.23 29.86
CA TRP A 134 20.83 11.12 30.98
C TRP A 134 21.69 10.88 32.21
N PHE A 135 21.93 9.62 32.58
CA PHE A 135 22.82 9.31 33.71
C PHE A 135 24.30 9.56 33.38
N SER A 136 24.65 9.69 32.10
CA SER A 136 26.00 10.03 31.66
C SER A 136 26.28 11.54 31.71
N ASP A 137 25.39 12.37 31.14
CA ASP A 137 25.52 13.83 31.11
C ASP A 137 24.15 14.51 30.94
N ASP A 138 23.44 14.73 32.06
CA ASP A 138 22.11 15.34 32.05
C ASP A 138 22.13 16.82 31.62
N ARG A 139 23.22 17.55 31.91
CA ARG A 139 23.38 18.96 31.56
C ARG A 139 23.34 19.18 30.06
N ARG A 140 24.10 18.39 29.30
CA ARG A 140 24.10 18.46 27.84
C ARG A 140 22.70 18.24 27.27
N ILE A 141 21.95 17.29 27.82
CA ILE A 141 20.59 16.99 27.36
C ILE A 141 19.64 18.15 27.68
N ARG A 142 19.69 18.65 28.93
CA ARG A 142 18.89 19.81 29.37
C ARG A 142 19.12 21.01 28.45
N ASP A 143 20.37 21.33 28.14
CA ASP A 143 20.71 22.44 27.24
C ASP A 143 20.16 22.21 25.83
N ALA A 144 20.29 20.99 25.29
CA ALA A 144 19.81 20.65 23.95
C ALA A 144 18.29 20.73 23.82
N VAL A 145 17.54 20.35 24.86
CA VAL A 145 16.08 20.38 24.83
C VAL A 145 15.47 21.68 25.35
N GLY A 146 16.26 22.57 25.95
CA GLY A 146 15.80 23.87 26.45
C GLY A 146 15.26 23.82 27.89
N LEU A 147 15.90 23.04 28.76
CA LEU A 147 15.57 22.92 30.18
C LEU A 147 16.61 23.64 31.06
N PRO A 148 16.24 24.09 32.27
CA PRO A 148 17.20 24.68 33.21
C PRO A 148 18.31 23.69 33.58
N ALA A 149 19.56 24.16 33.49
CA ALA A 149 20.77 23.35 33.74
C ALA A 149 20.95 22.94 35.23
N ASP A 150 20.24 23.60 36.16
CA ASP A 150 20.38 23.43 37.60
C ASP A 150 19.32 22.51 38.24
N GLY A 151 18.42 21.92 37.47
CA GLY A 151 17.31 21.14 38.06
C GLY A 151 16.23 22.00 38.72
N GLY A 152 16.23 23.31 38.46
CA GLY A 152 15.27 24.26 39.01
C GLY A 152 13.81 23.89 38.75
N VAL A 153 12.91 24.47 39.55
CA VAL A 153 11.48 24.17 39.57
C VAL A 153 10.84 24.41 38.18
N LEU A 154 10.56 23.30 37.49
CA LEU A 154 9.89 23.23 36.19
C LEU A 154 8.37 23.42 36.36
N VAL A 155 7.94 24.56 36.88
CA VAL A 155 6.51 24.88 37.01
C VAL A 155 6.17 25.94 35.96
N PRO A 156 5.42 25.59 34.90
CA PRO A 156 4.93 26.52 33.87
C PRO A 156 4.08 27.69 34.41
N THR A 157 3.70 27.60 35.68
CA THR A 157 2.84 28.52 36.43
C THR A 157 3.58 29.07 37.65
N ALA A 158 4.72 29.73 37.44
CA ALA A 158 5.31 30.57 38.48
C ALA A 158 4.35 31.71 38.86
N LEU A 159 3.46 31.45 39.81
CA LEU A 159 2.78 32.49 40.58
C LEU A 159 3.87 33.20 41.37
N ILE A 160 4.38 34.32 40.85
CA ILE A 160 5.14 35.26 41.69
C ILE A 160 4.13 35.86 42.68
N SER A 161 3.85 35.11 43.73
CA SER A 161 3.07 35.56 44.89
C SER A 161 3.99 36.37 45.79
N ARG A 162 4.31 37.59 45.35
CA ARG A 162 4.77 38.65 46.24
C ARG A 162 3.98 39.92 45.93
N ARG A 163 2.85 40.04 46.61
CA ARG A 163 2.04 41.26 46.86
C ARG A 163 2.02 42.30 45.72
N ARG A 164 0.92 42.31 44.95
CA ARG A 164 0.41 43.48 44.18
C ARG A 164 1.43 44.19 43.27
N VAL A 165 2.14 43.47 42.40
CA VAL A 165 2.85 44.09 41.26
C VAL A 165 2.23 43.57 39.99
N ALA A 166 1.67 44.47 39.18
CA ALA A 166 1.23 44.14 37.83
C ALA A 166 2.48 43.82 36.98
N VAL A 167 2.40 42.79 36.16
CA VAL A 167 3.47 42.34 35.28
C VAL A 167 3.11 42.75 33.86
N ASP A 168 4.05 43.41 33.18
CA ASP A 168 3.85 43.83 31.81
C ASP A 168 4.19 42.69 30.84
N CYS A 169 3.31 42.48 29.86
CA CYS A 169 3.53 41.50 28.82
C CYS A 169 4.43 42.08 27.72
N ALA A 170 5.55 41.44 27.42
CA ALA A 170 6.50 41.92 26.41
C ALA A 170 6.00 41.86 24.95
N ILE A 171 4.85 41.23 24.67
CA ILE A 171 4.27 41.12 23.32
C ILE A 171 3.23 42.22 23.08
N CYS A 172 2.24 42.36 23.97
CA CYS A 172 1.17 43.34 23.82
C CYS A 172 1.37 44.63 24.62
N PHE A 173 2.42 44.69 25.45
CA PHE A 173 2.74 45.81 26.36
C PHE A 173 1.64 46.15 27.37
N GLY A 174 0.68 45.24 27.59
CA GLY A 174 -0.37 45.39 28.61
C GLY A 174 0.12 44.98 30.00
N SER A 175 -0.42 45.61 31.03
CA SER A 175 -0.11 45.31 32.44
C SER A 175 -1.16 44.38 33.06
N PHE A 176 -0.73 43.27 33.64
CA PHE A 176 -1.61 42.21 34.12
C PHE A 176 -1.34 41.84 35.58
N PRO A 177 -2.37 41.53 36.38
CA PRO A 177 -2.15 41.08 37.75
C PRO A 177 -1.47 39.71 37.79
N ALA A 178 -0.78 39.43 38.90
CA ALA A 178 -0.17 38.13 39.17
C ALA A 178 -1.19 36.98 38.96
N GLY A 179 -0.80 35.93 38.24
CA GLY A 179 -1.67 34.81 37.88
C GLY A 179 -2.42 34.95 36.56
N ARG A 180 -2.37 36.11 35.87
CA ARG A 180 -2.85 36.29 34.49
C ARG A 180 -1.74 36.23 33.43
N THR A 181 -0.51 35.96 33.86
CA THR A 181 0.67 35.76 33.01
C THR A 181 1.23 34.34 33.17
N ARG A 182 1.94 33.84 32.15
CA ARG A 182 2.59 32.52 32.13
C ARG A 182 4.01 32.61 31.59
N SER A 183 4.83 31.61 31.91
CA SER A 183 6.22 31.47 31.45
C SER A 183 6.47 30.05 30.97
N ALA A 184 7.37 29.88 29.99
CA ALA A 184 7.89 28.58 29.54
C ALA A 184 8.94 28.01 30.52
N ALA A 185 8.72 28.15 31.83
CA ALA A 185 9.68 27.83 32.89
C ALA A 185 11.04 28.56 32.80
N CYS A 186 11.15 29.62 31.99
CA CYS A 186 12.24 30.59 32.08
C CYS A 186 11.90 31.61 33.18
N SER A 187 12.87 31.93 34.03
CA SER A 187 12.65 32.78 35.21
C SER A 187 12.34 34.25 34.87
N THR A 188 12.61 34.67 33.62
CA THR A 188 12.62 36.08 33.22
C THR A 188 11.50 36.50 32.27
N HIS A 189 10.91 35.58 31.49
CA HIS A 189 9.95 35.94 30.44
C HIS A 189 8.51 35.58 30.81
N LEU A 190 7.65 36.59 30.87
CA LEU A 190 6.24 36.46 31.25
C LEU A 190 5.36 37.08 30.16
N TYR A 191 4.33 36.35 29.75
CA TYR A 191 3.36 36.83 28.76
C TYR A 191 1.94 36.59 29.24
N CYS A 192 1.00 37.43 28.82
CA CYS A 192 -0.41 37.24 29.15
C CYS A 192 -0.99 36.00 28.44
N VAL A 193 -2.09 35.47 28.97
CA VAL A 193 -2.74 34.27 28.42
C VAL A 193 -3.16 34.46 26.96
N GLU A 194 -3.60 35.65 26.56
CA GLU A 194 -4.03 35.92 25.18
C GLU A 194 -2.86 35.91 24.19
N CYS A 195 -1.70 36.46 24.56
CA CYS A 195 -0.51 36.39 23.72
C CYS A 195 0.01 34.96 23.59
N TRP A 196 0.01 34.19 24.69
CA TRP A 196 0.33 32.77 24.65
C TRP A 196 -0.63 31.99 23.76
N ARG A 197 -1.93 32.26 23.87
CA ARG A 197 -2.97 31.65 23.02
C ARG A 197 -2.72 31.94 21.54
N GLY A 198 -2.45 33.20 21.19
CA GLY A 198 -2.12 33.58 19.82
C GLY A 198 -0.86 32.89 19.30
N TYR A 199 0.19 32.82 20.13
CA TYR A 199 1.44 32.14 19.79
C TYR A 199 1.26 30.63 19.56
N VAL A 200 0.57 29.95 20.49
CA VAL A 200 0.25 28.52 20.37
C VAL A 200 -0.62 28.26 19.15
N ARG A 201 -1.66 29.08 18.92
CA ARG A 201 -2.54 28.93 17.75
C ARG A 201 -1.74 29.01 16.45
N ALA A 202 -0.91 30.03 16.29
CA ALA A 202 -0.08 30.20 15.09
C ALA A 202 0.84 29.00 14.87
N ALA A 203 1.48 28.49 15.93
CA ALA A 203 2.34 27.32 15.84
C ALA A 203 1.57 26.03 15.50
N VAL A 204 0.38 25.85 16.08
CA VAL A 204 -0.49 24.70 15.85
C VAL A 204 -1.13 24.75 14.45
N GLU A 205 -1.30 25.94 13.86
CA GLU A 205 -1.68 26.12 12.45
C GLU A 205 -0.52 25.82 11.49
N ASP A 206 0.72 26.15 11.86
CA ASP A 206 1.93 25.84 11.07
C ASP A 206 2.24 24.34 11.01
N GLY A 207 1.85 23.56 12.04
CA GLY A 207 1.84 22.10 11.99
C GLY A 207 2.59 21.40 13.13
N PRO A 208 3.16 20.21 12.90
CA PRO A 208 3.75 19.36 13.96
C PRO A 208 4.91 20.02 14.72
N ARG A 209 5.56 21.04 14.16
CA ARG A 209 6.63 21.80 14.83
C ARG A 209 6.18 22.47 16.13
N CYS A 210 4.87 22.61 16.36
CA CYS A 210 4.34 23.07 17.63
C CYS A 210 4.78 22.23 18.85
N LEU A 211 5.19 20.97 18.65
CA LEU A 211 5.70 20.10 19.73
C LEU A 211 7.10 20.48 20.24
N SER A 212 7.80 21.32 19.49
CA SER A 212 9.16 21.81 19.79
C SER A 212 9.16 23.32 20.07
N LEU A 213 8.00 23.86 20.48
CA LEU A 213 7.85 25.28 20.82
C LEU A 213 8.85 25.72 21.89
N ARG A 214 9.32 26.95 21.73
CA ARG A 214 10.23 27.64 22.64
C ARG A 214 9.57 28.88 23.21
N CYS A 215 10.21 29.49 24.20
CA CYS A 215 9.87 30.82 24.67
C CYS A 215 9.72 31.80 23.48
N PRO A 216 8.70 32.67 23.46
CA PRO A 216 8.53 33.67 22.40
C PRO A 216 9.73 34.63 22.23
N ASP A 217 10.53 34.82 23.29
CA ASP A 217 11.78 35.58 23.20
C ASP A 217 12.85 34.81 22.42
N THR A 218 13.40 35.42 21.37
CA THR A 218 14.36 34.79 20.45
C THR A 218 15.71 34.50 21.07
N SER A 219 16.06 35.14 22.19
CA SER A 219 17.29 34.87 22.94
C SER A 219 17.14 33.69 23.91
N CYS A 220 15.92 33.18 24.10
CA CYS A 220 15.60 32.16 25.09
C CYS A 220 15.28 30.82 24.42
N SER A 221 16.01 29.77 24.79
CA SER A 221 15.79 28.40 24.31
C SER A 221 14.81 27.59 25.16
N ALA A 222 14.15 28.20 26.16
CA ALA A 222 13.32 27.46 27.10
C ALA A 222 12.15 26.76 26.42
N ALA A 223 11.96 25.47 26.71
CA ALA A 223 10.95 24.64 26.07
C ALA A 223 9.54 24.89 26.62
N VAL A 224 8.56 24.87 25.72
CA VAL A 224 7.14 24.94 26.08
C VAL A 224 6.62 23.52 26.31
N ALA A 225 6.31 23.19 27.57
CA ALA A 225 5.72 21.92 27.95
C ALA A 225 4.22 21.86 27.64
N ARG A 226 3.67 20.64 27.52
CA ARG A 226 2.27 20.40 27.16
C ARG A 226 1.30 21.04 28.14
N GLU A 227 1.64 21.10 29.43
CA GLU A 227 0.80 21.67 30.48
C GLU A 227 0.54 23.16 30.24
N LEU A 228 1.54 23.91 29.76
CA LEU A 228 1.36 25.31 29.39
C LEU A 228 0.42 25.46 28.19
N VAL A 229 0.59 24.61 27.17
CA VAL A 229 -0.28 24.58 25.99
C VAL A 229 -1.72 24.28 26.39
N ASP A 230 -1.93 23.25 27.21
CA ASP A 230 -3.25 22.85 27.67
C ASP A 230 -3.92 23.98 28.48
N GLU A 231 -3.15 24.75 29.25
CA GLU A 231 -3.69 25.86 30.05
C GLU A 231 -4.11 27.07 29.19
N VAL A 232 -3.34 27.44 28.17
CA VAL A 232 -3.55 28.70 27.41
C VAL A 232 -4.39 28.51 26.13
N ALA A 233 -4.31 27.33 25.50
CA ALA A 233 -4.99 27.03 24.26
C ALA A 233 -6.50 26.84 24.46
N ASP A 234 -7.27 27.20 23.42
CA ASP A 234 -8.68 26.82 23.35
C ASP A 234 -8.85 25.32 23.03
N ALA A 235 -10.08 24.82 23.13
CA ALA A 235 -10.37 23.40 22.95
C ALA A 235 -9.97 22.87 21.56
N LYS A 236 -10.08 23.71 20.51
CA LYS A 236 -9.77 23.32 19.14
C LYS A 236 -8.26 23.19 18.94
N ASP A 237 -7.51 24.19 19.39
CA ASP A 237 -6.05 24.21 19.29
C ASP A 237 -5.43 23.13 20.18
N ARG A 238 -6.00 22.90 21.37
CA ARG A 238 -5.60 21.80 22.28
C ARG A 238 -5.79 20.43 21.64
N ALA A 239 -6.95 20.18 21.01
CA ALA A 239 -7.20 18.93 20.32
C ALA A 239 -6.22 18.71 19.14
N ARG A 240 -5.88 19.77 18.40
CA ARG A 240 -4.92 19.69 17.31
C ARG A 240 -3.49 19.42 17.83
N TYR A 241 -3.06 20.09 18.90
CA TYR A 241 -1.78 19.82 19.56
C TYR A 241 -1.70 18.37 20.07
N ALA A 242 -2.74 17.90 20.76
CA ALA A 242 -2.81 16.52 21.25
C ALA A 242 -2.73 15.49 20.12
N ARG A 243 -3.34 15.78 18.96
CA ARG A 243 -3.21 14.93 17.76
C ARG A 243 -1.77 14.89 17.25
N PHE A 244 -1.09 16.04 17.13
CA PHE A 244 0.33 16.05 16.74
C PHE A 244 1.19 15.30 17.77
N ALA A 245 0.94 15.50 19.06
CA ALA A 245 1.66 14.80 20.13
C ALA A 245 1.48 13.29 20.02
N LEU A 246 0.27 12.80 19.78
CA LEU A 246 0.00 11.38 19.52
C LEU A 246 0.78 10.91 18.28
N TRP A 247 0.79 11.70 17.21
CA TRP A 247 1.41 11.32 15.95
C TRP A 247 2.93 11.22 16.04
N SER A 248 3.55 12.06 16.87
CA SER A 248 5.00 12.06 17.11
C SER A 248 5.56 10.72 17.59
N PHE A 249 4.76 9.89 18.30
CA PHE A 249 5.22 8.54 18.69
C PHE A 249 5.65 7.71 17.51
N VAL A 250 4.85 7.74 16.45
CA VAL A 250 5.07 6.95 15.24
C VAL A 250 6.10 7.65 14.36
N ASP A 251 5.88 8.93 14.07
CA ASP A 251 6.72 9.73 13.16
C ASP A 251 8.18 9.82 13.64
N GLU A 252 8.38 9.92 14.96
CA GLU A 252 9.69 10.05 15.56
C GLU A 252 10.25 8.71 16.08
N SER A 253 9.56 7.57 15.90
CA SER A 253 10.00 6.24 16.40
C SER A 253 11.34 5.74 15.83
N GLY A 254 11.86 6.42 14.82
CA GLY A 254 13.04 6.00 14.05
C GLY A 254 12.75 4.83 13.12
N GLY A 255 11.49 4.68 12.68
CA GLY A 255 11.08 3.65 11.72
C GLY A 255 10.67 2.31 12.34
N ARG A 256 10.64 2.20 13.68
CA ARG A 256 10.14 1.00 14.39
C ARG A 256 8.62 0.86 14.32
N VAL A 257 7.94 2.00 14.23
CA VAL A 257 6.48 2.09 14.11
C VAL A 257 6.18 2.94 12.88
N LYS A 258 5.27 2.51 12.02
CA LYS A 258 4.87 3.23 10.80
C LYS A 258 3.36 3.36 10.72
N TRP A 259 2.87 4.50 10.24
CA TRP A 259 1.45 4.67 9.95
C TRP A 259 1.02 3.74 8.82
N CYS A 260 -0.21 3.23 8.91
CA CYS A 260 -0.82 2.57 7.77
C CYS A 260 -1.07 3.62 6.65
N PRO A 261 -0.60 3.39 5.41
CA PRO A 261 -0.84 4.29 4.29
C PRO A 261 -2.28 4.24 3.75
N GLY A 262 -3.12 3.35 4.28
CA GLY A 262 -4.52 3.22 3.91
C GLY A 262 -5.30 4.52 4.09
N ARG A 263 -6.08 4.90 3.09
CA ARG A 263 -6.86 6.15 3.09
C ARG A 263 -7.83 6.19 4.27
N GLY A 264 -7.74 7.25 5.08
CA GLY A 264 -8.59 7.42 6.26
C GLY A 264 -8.26 6.48 7.43
N CYS A 265 -7.21 5.66 7.33
CA CYS A 265 -6.77 4.83 8.44
C CYS A 265 -5.93 5.65 9.42
N SER A 266 -6.18 5.45 10.71
CA SER A 266 -5.45 6.10 11.81
C SER A 266 -4.71 5.10 12.69
N ARG A 267 -4.48 3.90 12.18
CA ARG A 267 -3.71 2.83 12.85
C ARG A 267 -2.25 2.88 12.42
N ALA A 268 -1.39 2.38 13.29
CA ALA A 268 0.03 2.19 13.00
C ALA A 268 0.41 0.72 13.11
N VAL A 269 1.56 0.35 12.56
CA VAL A 269 2.13 -1.00 12.67
C VAL A 269 3.50 -0.88 13.32
N GLU A 270 3.75 -1.69 14.33
CA GLU A 270 5.06 -1.88 14.94
C GLU A 270 5.64 -3.21 14.47
N PHE A 271 6.87 -3.18 13.97
CA PHE A 271 7.55 -4.39 13.53
C PHE A 271 8.42 -4.96 14.65
N VAL A 272 8.23 -6.24 14.96
CA VAL A 272 8.87 -6.98 16.04
C VAL A 272 9.86 -8.04 15.51
N GLY A 273 9.83 -8.34 14.20
CA GLY A 273 10.73 -9.28 13.54
C GLY A 273 12.18 -8.78 13.36
N CYS A 274 13.08 -9.68 12.98
CA CYS A 274 14.48 -9.35 12.66
C CYS A 274 14.60 -8.67 11.29
N ALA A 275 15.54 -7.71 11.18
CA ALA A 275 15.83 -7.00 9.93
C ALA A 275 16.54 -7.94 8.95
N GLY A 276 15.84 -8.37 7.88
CA GLY A 276 16.39 -9.22 6.83
C GLY A 276 15.33 -9.74 5.87
N ASP A 277 14.13 -10.02 6.39
CA ASP A 277 13.03 -10.54 5.57
C ASP A 277 12.20 -9.39 5.01
N ALA A 278 12.06 -9.32 3.69
CA ALA A 278 11.03 -8.50 3.08
C ALA A 278 9.66 -8.95 3.62
N THR A 279 8.97 -8.05 4.29
CA THR A 279 7.89 -8.35 5.25
C THR A 279 6.70 -7.46 4.96
N ASP A 280 5.90 -7.87 3.98
CA ASP A 280 4.59 -7.25 3.79
C ASP A 280 3.81 -7.35 5.11
N VAL A 281 3.28 -6.22 5.58
CA VAL A 281 2.45 -6.14 6.77
C VAL A 281 1.00 -5.84 6.37
N LEU A 282 0.04 -6.44 7.06
CA LEU A 282 -1.37 -6.22 6.84
C LEU A 282 -1.96 -5.43 8.02
N CYS A 283 -2.55 -4.28 7.73
CA CYS A 283 -3.30 -3.54 8.72
C CYS A 283 -4.70 -4.16 8.92
N GLU A 284 -5.28 -3.98 10.09
CA GLU A 284 -6.69 -4.33 10.37
C GLU A 284 -7.69 -3.65 9.41
N CYS A 285 -7.31 -2.53 8.77
CA CYS A 285 -8.13 -1.90 7.73
C CYS A 285 -8.00 -2.58 6.36
N THR A 286 -7.48 -3.81 6.32
CA THR A 286 -7.20 -4.63 5.12
C THR A 286 -6.17 -4.06 4.15
N HIS A 287 -5.60 -2.89 4.44
CA HIS A 287 -4.53 -2.33 3.63
C HIS A 287 -3.19 -2.99 3.96
N GLY A 288 -2.60 -3.64 2.95
CA GLY A 288 -1.27 -4.22 3.04
C GLY A 288 -0.20 -3.30 2.45
N PHE A 289 0.94 -3.16 3.13
CA PHE A 289 2.08 -2.39 2.64
C PHE A 289 3.39 -3.09 2.96
N CYS A 290 4.42 -2.83 2.17
CA CYS A 290 5.76 -3.35 2.42
C CYS A 290 6.40 -2.57 3.57
N TRP A 291 6.86 -3.27 4.61
CA TRP A 291 7.55 -2.62 5.72
C TRP A 291 8.82 -1.88 5.28
N SER A 292 9.55 -2.38 4.30
CA SER A 292 10.83 -1.81 3.88
C SER A 292 10.69 -0.52 3.09
N CYS A 293 9.89 -0.53 2.01
CA CYS A 293 9.76 0.63 1.11
C CYS A 293 8.53 1.51 1.38
N GLY A 294 7.52 1.00 2.11
CA GLY A 294 6.27 1.72 2.39
C GLY A 294 5.24 1.73 1.25
N GLU A 295 5.57 1.15 0.09
CA GLU A 295 4.63 0.97 -1.01
C GLU A 295 3.59 -0.11 -0.71
N GLU A 296 2.55 -0.22 -1.55
CA GLU A 296 1.59 -1.33 -1.48
C GLU A 296 2.32 -2.67 -1.37
N ALA A 297 1.79 -3.58 -0.54
CA ALA A 297 2.37 -4.90 -0.34
C ALA A 297 2.58 -5.58 -1.68
N HIS A 298 3.82 -6.04 -1.91
CA HIS A 298 4.29 -6.34 -3.24
C HIS A 298 5.03 -7.67 -3.35
N ARG A 299 4.90 -8.54 -2.35
CA ARG A 299 5.32 -9.94 -2.47
C ARG A 299 4.62 -10.58 -3.67
N PRO A 300 5.34 -11.30 -4.55
CA PRO A 300 6.72 -11.80 -4.40
C PRO A 300 7.83 -10.89 -4.97
N VAL A 301 7.50 -9.68 -5.45
CA VAL A 301 8.43 -8.82 -6.18
C VAL A 301 9.29 -7.99 -5.22
N SER A 302 10.55 -7.75 -5.58
CA SER A 302 11.47 -6.95 -4.76
C SER A 302 11.11 -5.45 -4.75
N CYS A 303 11.50 -4.72 -3.70
CA CYS A 303 11.33 -3.26 -3.64
C CYS A 303 12.02 -2.54 -4.81
N GLU A 304 13.11 -3.11 -5.34
CA GLU A 304 13.84 -2.54 -6.48
C GLU A 304 12.99 -2.57 -7.76
N THR A 305 12.39 -3.71 -8.08
CA THR A 305 11.50 -3.85 -9.24
C THR A 305 10.27 -2.95 -9.09
N VAL A 306 9.71 -2.83 -7.89
CA VAL A 306 8.60 -1.89 -7.61
C VAL A 306 9.01 -0.45 -7.88
N ARG A 307 10.15 -0.01 -7.33
CA ARG A 307 10.68 1.34 -7.56
C ARG A 307 10.91 1.62 -9.04
N ALA A 308 11.47 0.66 -9.77
CA ALA A 308 11.70 0.77 -11.21
C ALA A 308 10.38 0.88 -11.99
N TRP A 309 9.38 0.06 -11.65
CA TRP A 309 8.05 0.09 -12.28
C TRP A 309 7.33 1.42 -12.02
N LEU A 310 7.30 1.89 -10.78
CA LEU A 310 6.66 3.15 -10.43
C LEU A 310 7.33 4.35 -11.09
N ALA A 311 8.67 4.38 -11.15
CA ALA A 311 9.40 5.41 -11.88
C ALA A 311 9.06 5.40 -13.38
N LYS A 312 8.93 4.20 -13.98
CA LYS A 312 8.51 4.03 -15.38
C LYS A 312 7.08 4.52 -15.62
N ASN A 313 6.18 4.27 -14.69
CA ASN A 313 4.81 4.75 -14.77
C ASN A 313 4.74 6.28 -14.74
N VAL A 314 5.61 6.95 -13.97
CA VAL A 314 5.68 8.42 -13.95
C VAL A 314 6.22 8.98 -15.28
N SER A 315 7.21 8.33 -15.90
CA SER A 315 7.76 8.82 -17.17
C SER A 315 6.83 8.62 -18.37
N ASP A 316 6.02 7.56 -18.35
CA ASP A 316 5.20 7.13 -19.49
C ASP A 316 3.69 7.33 -19.25
N SER A 317 3.28 7.95 -18.13
CA SER A 317 1.87 8.07 -17.71
C SER A 317 0.98 8.80 -18.72
N GLU A 318 1.50 9.80 -19.43
CA GLU A 318 0.68 10.58 -20.38
C GLU A 318 0.21 9.74 -21.57
N THR A 319 1.02 8.78 -22.02
CA THR A 319 0.64 7.83 -23.08
C THR A 319 -0.27 6.73 -22.53
N ALA A 320 -0.10 6.34 -21.27
CA ALA A 320 -0.85 5.27 -20.63
C ALA A 320 -2.27 5.68 -20.21
N ASN A 321 -2.45 6.93 -19.78
CA ASN A 321 -3.73 7.47 -19.31
C ASN A 321 -4.72 7.70 -20.48
N TRP A 322 -4.22 7.92 -21.70
CA TRP A 322 -5.05 7.95 -22.91
C TRP A 322 -5.64 6.56 -23.24
N VAL A 323 -4.92 5.48 -22.92
CA VAL A 323 -5.33 4.09 -23.20
C VAL A 323 -6.36 3.57 -22.18
N LEU A 324 -6.29 4.01 -20.92
CA LEU A 324 -7.23 3.63 -19.86
C LEU A 324 -8.54 4.43 -19.90
N THR A 325 -9.27 4.34 -21.00
CA THR A 325 -10.68 4.75 -21.00
C THR A 325 -11.50 3.69 -20.25
N ASN A 326 -12.24 4.11 -19.20
CA ASN A 326 -13.03 3.22 -18.32
C ASN A 326 -14.20 2.49 -19.01
N THR A 327 -14.43 2.78 -20.29
CA THR A 327 -15.44 2.18 -21.14
C THR A 327 -14.77 1.44 -22.29
N LYS A 328 -15.03 0.14 -22.41
CA LYS A 328 -14.60 -0.68 -23.55
C LYS A 328 -15.80 -1.08 -24.40
N LEU A 329 -15.57 -1.32 -25.69
CA LEU A 329 -16.64 -1.77 -26.59
C LEU A 329 -16.80 -3.28 -26.51
N CYS A 330 -18.05 -3.75 -26.48
CA CYS A 330 -18.37 -5.17 -26.58
C CYS A 330 -17.78 -5.78 -27.87
N PRO A 331 -17.06 -6.93 -27.82
CA PRO A 331 -16.45 -7.52 -29.02
C PRO A 331 -17.48 -8.03 -30.05
N LYS A 332 -18.71 -8.34 -29.62
CA LYS A 332 -19.77 -8.83 -30.52
C LYS A 332 -20.67 -7.71 -31.04
N CYS A 333 -21.21 -6.87 -30.17
CA CYS A 333 -22.22 -5.86 -30.55
C CYS A 333 -21.70 -4.41 -30.53
N ARG A 334 -20.42 -4.20 -30.17
CA ARG A 334 -19.76 -2.88 -30.10
C ARG A 334 -20.42 -1.87 -29.16
N ARG A 335 -21.41 -2.25 -28.34
CA ARG A 335 -21.99 -1.36 -27.33
C ARG A 335 -20.93 -0.99 -26.28
N PRO A 336 -20.85 0.28 -25.84
CA PRO A 336 -19.99 0.66 -24.72
C PRO A 336 -20.40 -0.08 -23.45
N ILE A 337 -19.43 -0.70 -22.80
CA ILE A 337 -19.57 -1.41 -21.52
C ILE A 337 -18.64 -0.73 -20.52
N GLU A 338 -19.19 -0.34 -19.39
CA GLU A 338 -18.45 0.14 -18.23
C GLU A 338 -18.19 -1.03 -17.28
N LYS A 339 -17.01 -1.09 -16.67
CA LYS A 339 -16.68 -2.13 -15.70
C LYS A 339 -17.42 -1.89 -14.38
N ASN A 340 -18.55 -2.55 -14.20
CA ASN A 340 -19.31 -2.60 -12.94
C ASN A 340 -19.00 -3.86 -12.09
N GLN A 341 -18.42 -4.87 -12.75
CA GLN A 341 -17.88 -6.15 -12.33
C GLN A 341 -16.46 -6.13 -11.72
N GLY A 342 -16.12 -7.03 -10.79
CA GLY A 342 -14.78 -7.13 -10.19
C GLY A 342 -13.98 -8.18 -10.95
N CYS A 343 -14.65 -9.29 -11.27
CA CYS A 343 -14.17 -10.31 -12.19
C CYS A 343 -13.92 -9.73 -13.59
N ASN A 344 -12.84 -10.17 -14.25
CA ASN A 344 -12.57 -9.78 -15.64
C ASN A 344 -13.42 -10.59 -16.65
N ASN A 345 -14.16 -11.60 -16.20
CA ASN A 345 -15.14 -12.35 -16.98
C ASN A 345 -16.44 -11.54 -17.10
N MET A 346 -16.54 -10.72 -18.14
CA MET A 346 -17.68 -9.82 -18.33
C MET A 346 -18.73 -10.46 -19.22
N THR A 347 -20.00 -10.18 -18.89
CA THR A 347 -21.16 -10.58 -19.71
C THR A 347 -21.84 -9.33 -20.23
N CYS A 348 -21.98 -9.21 -21.55
CA CYS A 348 -22.68 -8.07 -22.16
C CYS A 348 -24.19 -8.14 -21.84
N SER A 349 -24.78 -7.01 -21.46
CA SER A 349 -26.21 -6.92 -21.15
C SER A 349 -27.11 -7.23 -22.35
N ALA A 350 -28.40 -7.47 -22.07
CA ALA A 350 -29.44 -7.74 -23.06
C ALA A 350 -29.43 -6.70 -24.22
N PRO A 351 -29.64 -7.13 -25.47
CA PRO A 351 -29.99 -8.49 -25.91
C PRO A 351 -28.78 -9.38 -26.27
N CYS A 352 -27.54 -8.95 -25.98
CA CYS A 352 -26.34 -9.58 -26.55
C CYS A 352 -25.85 -10.82 -25.79
N TYR A 353 -25.82 -10.77 -24.46
CA TYR A 353 -25.42 -11.86 -23.55
C TYR A 353 -24.06 -12.53 -23.82
N CYS A 354 -23.20 -11.95 -24.67
CA CYS A 354 -21.89 -12.54 -24.93
C CYS A 354 -20.97 -12.37 -23.72
N ARG A 355 -20.23 -13.44 -23.38
CA ARG A 355 -19.21 -13.43 -22.34
C ARG A 355 -17.84 -13.15 -22.97
N PHE A 356 -17.04 -12.28 -22.38
CA PHE A 356 -15.72 -11.90 -22.89
C PHE A 356 -14.78 -11.45 -21.77
N CYS A 357 -13.47 -11.51 -22.00
CA CYS A 357 -12.47 -11.02 -21.05
C CYS A 357 -12.32 -9.49 -21.14
N TRP A 358 -12.40 -8.78 -20.01
CA TRP A 358 -12.27 -7.32 -19.95
C TRP A 358 -10.89 -6.81 -20.41
N ILE A 359 -9.84 -7.62 -20.24
CA ILE A 359 -8.47 -7.23 -20.58
C ILE A 359 -8.26 -7.31 -22.09
N CYS A 360 -8.39 -8.52 -22.67
CA CYS A 360 -8.06 -8.78 -24.08
C CYS A 360 -9.25 -8.66 -25.05
N LEU A 361 -10.47 -8.45 -24.54
CA LEU A 361 -11.72 -8.37 -25.31
C LEU A 361 -12.05 -9.62 -26.14
N GLN A 362 -11.46 -10.77 -25.83
CA GLN A 362 -11.76 -12.03 -26.51
C GLN A 362 -13.00 -12.72 -25.91
N PRO A 363 -13.85 -13.39 -26.72
CA PRO A 363 -14.98 -14.17 -26.24
C PRO A 363 -14.56 -15.28 -25.27
N LEU A 364 -15.35 -15.49 -24.22
CA LEU A 364 -15.14 -16.55 -23.24
C LEU A 364 -15.86 -17.84 -23.68
N GLY A 365 -15.09 -18.90 -23.89
CA GLY A 365 -15.53 -20.25 -24.31
C GLY A 365 -14.40 -21.27 -24.10
N ARG A 366 -14.53 -22.52 -24.59
CA ARG A 366 -13.54 -23.62 -24.40
C ARG A 366 -12.10 -23.26 -24.80
N ARG A 367 -11.89 -22.21 -25.61
CA ARG A 367 -10.58 -21.76 -26.11
C ARG A 367 -9.93 -20.60 -25.32
N HIS A 368 -10.65 -19.90 -24.43
CA HIS A 368 -10.07 -18.80 -23.65
C HIS A 368 -9.77 -19.25 -22.21
N ILE A 369 -8.65 -19.96 -22.04
CA ILE A 369 -8.18 -20.50 -20.75
C ILE A 369 -7.39 -19.43 -19.95
N GLY A 370 -6.94 -18.35 -20.62
CA GLY A 370 -6.27 -17.19 -20.04
C GLY A 370 -5.89 -16.18 -21.14
N CYS A 371 -5.51 -14.96 -20.77
CA CYS A 371 -4.85 -14.06 -21.72
C CYS A 371 -3.44 -14.58 -21.98
N HIS A 372 -3.09 -14.86 -23.25
CA HIS A 372 -1.73 -15.27 -23.61
C HIS A 372 -0.68 -14.26 -23.09
N GLY A 373 0.50 -14.79 -22.70
CA GLY A 373 1.67 -14.00 -22.34
C GLY A 373 2.03 -12.97 -23.43
N TYR A 374 2.81 -11.95 -23.09
CA TYR A 374 3.19 -10.93 -24.05
C TYR A 374 3.93 -11.57 -25.22
N ARG A 375 3.33 -11.52 -26.42
CA ARG A 375 3.96 -11.93 -27.67
C ARG A 375 4.21 -10.68 -28.49
N ALA A 376 5.49 -10.34 -28.69
CA ALA A 376 5.84 -9.29 -29.64
C ALA A 376 5.26 -9.66 -31.01
N GLN A 377 4.54 -8.74 -31.66
CA GLN A 377 4.16 -8.96 -33.05
C GLN A 377 5.46 -8.99 -33.87
N PRO A 378 5.73 -10.03 -34.67
CA PRO A 378 6.86 -10.01 -35.58
C PRO A 378 6.64 -8.82 -36.54
N GLY A 379 7.49 -7.81 -36.43
CA GLY A 379 7.55 -6.74 -37.41
C GLY A 379 7.80 -7.35 -38.78
N LYS A 380 7.17 -6.82 -39.83
CA LYS A 380 7.60 -7.15 -41.18
C LYS A 380 9.05 -6.69 -41.29
N VAL A 381 9.99 -7.62 -41.43
CA VAL A 381 11.41 -7.30 -41.62
C VAL A 381 11.54 -6.69 -43.02
N ASN A 382 11.19 -5.42 -43.15
CA ASN A 382 11.57 -4.64 -44.30
C ASN A 382 13.00 -4.15 -44.05
N ALA A 383 13.84 -4.19 -45.08
CA ALA A 383 15.19 -3.63 -45.06
C ALA A 383 15.14 -2.08 -44.96
N GLY A 384 14.56 -1.56 -43.89
CA GLY A 384 14.47 -0.14 -43.57
C GLY A 384 15.77 0.36 -42.94
N GLY A 385 16.11 1.64 -43.19
CA GLY A 385 17.28 2.27 -42.59
C GLY A 385 17.21 2.35 -41.06
N LYS A 386 18.31 2.80 -40.43
CA LYS A 386 18.48 2.91 -38.96
C LYS A 386 17.31 3.63 -38.25
N ASP A 387 16.70 4.62 -38.90
CA ASP A 387 15.57 5.38 -38.34
C ASP A 387 14.25 4.62 -38.30
N GLU A 388 14.01 3.69 -39.23
CA GLU A 388 12.82 2.83 -39.22
C GLU A 388 12.96 1.77 -38.13
N GLN A 389 14.15 1.16 -38.03
CA GLN A 389 14.46 0.20 -36.97
C GLN A 389 14.34 0.83 -35.57
N ARG A 390 14.81 2.08 -35.40
CA ARG A 390 14.65 2.83 -34.14
C ARG A 390 13.17 3.08 -33.81
N ARG A 391 12.34 3.39 -34.81
CA ARG A 391 10.89 3.58 -34.64
C ARG A 391 10.18 2.27 -34.28
N GLU A 392 10.51 1.17 -34.94
CA GLU A 392 9.97 -0.16 -34.62
C GLU A 392 10.35 -0.60 -33.21
N GLN A 393 11.60 -0.41 -32.79
CA GLN A 393 12.06 -0.69 -31.43
C GLN A 393 11.34 0.18 -30.39
N ALA A 394 11.17 1.47 -30.67
CA ALA A 394 10.41 2.37 -29.79
C ALA A 394 8.94 1.92 -29.66
N LYS A 395 8.30 1.52 -30.78
CA LYS A 395 6.94 0.98 -30.79
C LYS A 395 6.84 -0.32 -30.00
N ALA A 396 7.75 -1.28 -30.22
CA ALA A 396 7.75 -2.56 -29.52
C ALA A 396 7.93 -2.36 -27.99
N SER A 397 8.81 -1.43 -27.60
CA SER A 397 9.01 -1.05 -26.19
C SER A 397 7.74 -0.45 -25.57
N LEU A 398 7.06 0.45 -26.31
CA LEU A 398 5.80 1.05 -25.88
C LEU A 398 4.68 0.01 -25.78
N ASP A 399 4.52 -0.86 -26.79
CA ASP A 399 3.51 -1.92 -26.82
C ASP A 399 3.71 -2.89 -25.64
N ARG A 400 4.96 -3.22 -25.30
CA ARG A 400 5.29 -4.02 -24.10
C ARG A 400 4.87 -3.29 -22.84
N TYR A 401 5.24 -2.03 -22.67
CA TYR A 401 4.84 -1.25 -21.50
C TYR A 401 3.32 -1.20 -21.35
N LEU A 402 2.58 -0.87 -22.41
CA LEU A 402 1.12 -0.79 -22.40
C LEU A 402 0.47 -2.14 -22.03
N TYR A 403 0.97 -3.26 -22.57
CA TYR A 403 0.47 -4.60 -22.24
C TYR A 403 0.52 -4.89 -20.73
N HIS A 404 1.66 -4.60 -20.10
CA HIS A 404 1.89 -4.86 -18.69
C HIS A 404 1.17 -3.82 -17.81
N TYR A 405 1.17 -2.55 -18.21
CA TYR A 405 0.50 -1.47 -17.49
C TYR A 405 -1.02 -1.64 -17.43
N GLU A 406 -1.67 -1.96 -18.55
CA GLU A 406 -3.11 -2.20 -18.58
C GLU A 406 -3.54 -3.31 -17.60
N ARG A 407 -2.76 -4.39 -17.51
CA ARG A 407 -3.05 -5.52 -16.62
C ARG A 407 -2.71 -5.21 -15.17
N TRP A 408 -1.63 -4.48 -14.92
CA TRP A 408 -1.28 -3.96 -13.61
C TRP A 408 -2.41 -3.07 -13.06
N ALA A 409 -2.86 -2.09 -13.85
CA ALA A 409 -3.93 -1.17 -13.48
C ALA A 409 -5.29 -1.89 -13.35
N ALA A 410 -5.61 -2.84 -14.24
CA ALA A 410 -6.87 -3.56 -14.17
C ALA A 410 -6.96 -4.48 -12.95
N ASN A 411 -5.85 -5.07 -12.49
CA ASN A 411 -5.84 -5.83 -11.24
C ASN A 411 -6.05 -4.92 -10.02
N ASP A 412 -5.51 -3.71 -10.01
CA ASP A 412 -5.80 -2.69 -8.97
C ASP A 412 -7.29 -2.36 -8.91
N THR A 413 -7.89 -2.00 -10.05
CA THR A 413 -9.32 -1.69 -10.11
C THR A 413 -10.17 -2.88 -9.61
N SER A 414 -9.77 -4.09 -9.95
CA SER A 414 -10.45 -5.31 -9.50
C SER A 414 -10.29 -5.52 -7.99
N LEU A 415 -9.11 -5.26 -7.44
CA LEU A 415 -8.82 -5.32 -6.01
C LEU A 415 -9.64 -4.29 -5.22
N GLN A 416 -9.71 -3.04 -5.69
CA GLN A 416 -10.54 -2.01 -5.06
C GLN A 416 -12.02 -2.40 -5.02
N LYS A 417 -12.51 -3.06 -6.08
CA LYS A 417 -13.88 -3.58 -6.09
C LYS A 417 -14.06 -4.73 -5.11
N VAL A 418 -13.10 -5.64 -4.97
CA VAL A 418 -13.15 -6.71 -3.96
C VAL A 418 -13.25 -6.13 -2.54
N PHE A 419 -12.46 -5.10 -2.21
CA PHE A 419 -12.57 -4.42 -0.91
C PHE A 419 -13.94 -3.78 -0.69
N LYS A 420 -14.49 -3.15 -1.73
CA LYS A 420 -15.84 -2.57 -1.68
C LYS A 420 -16.90 -3.65 -1.45
N ASP A 421 -16.84 -4.76 -2.19
CA ASP A 421 -17.78 -5.86 -2.06
C ASP A 421 -17.69 -6.53 -0.67
N MET A 422 -16.48 -6.68 -0.10
CA MET A 422 -16.30 -7.15 1.29
C MET A 422 -16.90 -6.16 2.30
N ALA A 423 -16.63 -4.87 2.16
CA ALA A 423 -17.19 -3.84 3.04
C ALA A 423 -18.72 -3.78 2.94
N ASP A 424 -19.30 -3.97 1.75
CA ASP A 424 -20.75 -4.04 1.55
C ASP A 424 -21.35 -5.32 2.18
N LEU A 425 -20.65 -6.45 2.11
CA LEU A 425 -21.08 -7.71 2.75
C LEU A 425 -21.15 -7.60 4.27
N GLU A 426 -20.17 -6.93 4.88
CA GLU A 426 -20.12 -6.66 6.32
C GLU A 426 -21.10 -5.55 6.73
N GLY A 427 -20.97 -4.36 6.13
CA GLY A 427 -21.71 -3.16 6.51
C GLY A 427 -23.20 -3.21 6.23
N ASN A 428 -23.63 -3.78 5.09
CA ASN A 428 -25.05 -3.88 4.73
C ASN A 428 -25.72 -5.15 5.24
N LYS A 429 -25.08 -5.85 6.21
CA LYS A 429 -25.54 -7.13 6.75
C LYS A 429 -25.79 -8.15 5.64
N GLY A 430 -24.96 -8.12 4.58
CA GLY A 430 -25.09 -9.00 3.42
C GLY A 430 -24.92 -10.45 3.81
N LEU A 431 -23.95 -10.75 4.68
CA LEU A 431 -23.77 -12.08 5.26
C LEU A 431 -24.98 -12.52 6.09
N GLU A 432 -25.53 -11.65 6.94
CA GLU A 432 -26.74 -11.97 7.72
C GLU A 432 -27.96 -12.24 6.83
N LYS A 433 -28.12 -11.48 5.75
CA LYS A 433 -29.21 -11.68 4.78
C LYS A 433 -29.07 -13.01 4.05
N MET A 434 -27.87 -13.34 3.61
CA MET A 434 -27.57 -14.63 2.99
C MET A 434 -27.84 -15.78 3.98
N ALA A 435 -27.31 -15.68 5.20
CA ALA A 435 -27.51 -16.63 6.28
C ALA A 435 -29.00 -16.93 6.54
N LYS A 436 -29.83 -15.89 6.60
CA LYS A 436 -31.29 -16.03 6.73
C LYS A 436 -31.94 -16.74 5.55
N LYS A 437 -31.50 -16.43 4.32
CA LYS A 437 -32.06 -17.02 3.09
C LYS A 437 -31.70 -18.49 2.95
N VAL A 438 -30.45 -18.86 3.23
CA VAL A 438 -29.97 -20.25 3.18
C VAL A 438 -30.25 -21.04 4.47
N ARG A 439 -30.79 -20.38 5.51
CA ARG A 439 -31.15 -20.95 6.82
C ARG A 439 -29.96 -21.55 7.58
N VAL A 440 -28.81 -20.88 7.54
CA VAL A 440 -27.62 -21.25 8.31
C VAL A 440 -27.19 -20.10 9.23
N PRO A 441 -26.45 -20.37 10.32
CA PRO A 441 -25.81 -19.34 11.12
C PRO A 441 -24.84 -18.48 10.29
N ALA A 442 -24.73 -17.19 10.60
CA ALA A 442 -23.79 -16.31 9.89
C ALA A 442 -22.32 -16.71 10.09
N SER A 443 -21.99 -17.39 11.19
CA SER A 443 -20.67 -17.97 11.46
C SER A 443 -20.26 -18.98 10.38
N ASP A 444 -21.22 -19.70 9.80
CA ASP A 444 -20.96 -20.75 8.81
C ASP A 444 -20.61 -20.17 7.44
N LEU A 445 -20.67 -18.84 7.27
CA LEU A 445 -20.31 -18.14 6.04
C LEU A 445 -18.85 -17.65 6.02
N ARG A 446 -18.03 -17.98 7.04
CA ARG A 446 -16.61 -17.59 7.08
C ARG A 446 -15.80 -18.06 5.86
N PHE A 447 -16.22 -19.15 5.22
CA PHE A 447 -15.60 -19.63 3.97
C PHE A 447 -15.72 -18.61 2.82
N LEU A 448 -16.79 -17.80 2.80
CA LEU A 448 -16.97 -16.75 1.80
C LEU A 448 -15.99 -15.60 2.03
N THR A 449 -15.79 -15.19 3.29
CA THR A 449 -14.78 -14.20 3.66
C THR A 449 -13.38 -14.67 3.23
N ARG A 450 -13.01 -15.93 3.57
CA ARG A 450 -11.74 -16.53 3.13
C ARG A 450 -11.57 -16.55 1.61
N ALA A 451 -12.66 -16.81 0.86
CA ALA A 451 -12.63 -16.76 -0.60
C ALA A 451 -12.35 -15.35 -1.13
N TYR A 452 -13.00 -14.32 -0.59
CA TYR A 452 -12.75 -12.93 -0.99
C TYR A 452 -11.35 -12.45 -0.57
N GLU A 453 -10.84 -12.85 0.60
CA GLU A 453 -9.45 -12.60 1.01
C GLU A 453 -8.45 -13.21 0.02
N GLN A 454 -8.66 -14.47 -0.38
CA GLN A 454 -7.84 -15.14 -1.40
C GLN A 454 -7.94 -14.45 -2.77
N VAL A 455 -9.12 -13.95 -3.14
CA VAL A 455 -9.28 -13.15 -4.35
C VAL A 455 -8.49 -11.85 -4.27
N ALA A 456 -8.60 -11.12 -3.15
CA ALA A 456 -7.88 -9.86 -2.93
C ALA A 456 -6.36 -10.08 -3.02
N ASP A 457 -5.85 -11.09 -2.33
CA ASP A 457 -4.44 -11.47 -2.38
C ASP A 457 -4.00 -11.83 -3.80
N GLY A 458 -4.77 -12.66 -4.50
CA GLY A 458 -4.45 -13.04 -5.88
C GLY A 458 -4.42 -11.85 -6.85
N ARG A 459 -5.31 -10.86 -6.70
CA ARG A 459 -5.27 -9.62 -7.52
C ARG A 459 -4.02 -8.80 -7.26
N ARG A 460 -3.63 -8.67 -5.99
CA ARG A 460 -2.39 -7.98 -5.59
C ARG A 460 -1.15 -8.69 -6.17
N VAL A 461 -1.06 -10.02 -6.03
CA VAL A 461 0.07 -10.78 -6.57
C VAL A 461 0.13 -10.68 -8.09
N LEU A 462 -0.99 -10.83 -8.81
CA LEU A 462 -1.01 -10.70 -10.27
C LEU A 462 -0.65 -9.29 -10.75
N ARG A 463 -1.09 -8.25 -10.04
CA ARG A 463 -0.67 -6.87 -10.31
C ARG A 463 0.85 -6.78 -10.36
N TRP A 464 1.53 -7.21 -9.29
CA TRP A 464 2.99 -7.15 -9.22
C TRP A 464 3.67 -8.16 -10.15
N ALA A 465 3.04 -9.29 -10.45
CA ALA A 465 3.54 -10.21 -11.45
C ALA A 465 3.63 -9.58 -12.84
N HIS A 466 2.70 -8.71 -13.22
CA HIS A 466 2.82 -7.98 -14.48
C HIS A 466 3.97 -6.96 -14.47
N ALA A 467 4.28 -6.34 -13.33
CA ALA A 467 5.47 -5.49 -13.21
C ALA A 467 6.76 -6.32 -13.33
N TYR A 468 6.84 -7.48 -12.67
CA TYR A 468 7.97 -8.41 -12.79
C TYR A 468 8.18 -8.89 -14.23
N GLY A 469 7.10 -9.36 -14.89
CA GLY A 469 7.16 -9.83 -16.27
C GLY A 469 7.57 -8.76 -17.28
N TYR A 470 7.37 -7.47 -16.97
CA TYR A 470 7.89 -6.38 -17.80
C TYR A 470 9.42 -6.31 -17.76
N PHE A 471 10.05 -6.62 -16.63
CA PHE A 471 11.51 -6.55 -16.49
C PHE A 471 12.25 -7.82 -16.88
N LEU A 472 11.53 -8.93 -17.17
CA LEU A 472 12.11 -10.12 -17.79
C LEU A 472 12.52 -9.82 -19.24
N ASP A 473 13.82 -9.91 -19.52
CA ASP A 473 14.36 -9.66 -20.85
C ASP A 473 13.91 -10.77 -21.83
N PRO A 474 13.31 -10.42 -22.99
CA PRO A 474 12.82 -11.41 -23.95
C PRO A 474 13.88 -12.36 -24.52
N LYS A 475 15.15 -11.93 -24.55
CA LYS A 475 16.25 -12.72 -25.12
C LYS A 475 17.02 -13.47 -24.03
N ARG A 476 17.46 -12.75 -23.00
CA ARG A 476 18.26 -13.33 -21.90
C ARG A 476 17.41 -14.27 -21.03
N ASP A 477 16.17 -13.91 -20.75
CA ASP A 477 15.34 -14.60 -19.76
C ASP A 477 14.28 -15.50 -20.44
N ALA A 478 14.50 -15.96 -21.68
CA ALA A 478 13.50 -16.67 -22.49
C ALA A 478 12.92 -17.93 -21.79
N ILE A 479 13.77 -18.71 -21.12
CA ILE A 479 13.36 -19.89 -20.37
C ILE A 479 12.54 -19.51 -19.13
N LYS A 480 13.04 -18.54 -18.34
CA LYS A 480 12.34 -17.98 -17.18
C LYS A 480 10.97 -17.40 -17.57
N ARG A 481 10.87 -16.75 -18.73
CA ARG A 481 9.61 -16.23 -19.28
C ARG A 481 8.59 -17.33 -19.58
N ASN A 482 9.00 -18.47 -20.13
CA ASN A 482 8.07 -19.57 -20.40
C ASN A 482 7.47 -20.12 -19.10
N LEU A 483 8.29 -20.34 -18.07
CA LEU A 483 7.81 -20.78 -16.77
C LEU A 483 6.90 -19.71 -16.13
N PHE A 484 7.34 -18.45 -16.14
CA PHE A 484 6.57 -17.31 -15.63
C PHE A 484 5.19 -17.21 -16.29
N ASP A 485 5.13 -17.28 -17.62
CA ASP A 485 3.88 -17.14 -18.38
C ASP A 485 2.91 -18.29 -18.04
N GLN A 486 3.42 -19.51 -17.87
CA GLN A 486 2.60 -20.67 -17.49
C GLN A 486 2.07 -20.54 -16.06
N LEU A 487 2.93 -20.24 -15.07
CA LEU A 487 2.51 -20.04 -13.69
C LEU A 487 1.51 -18.90 -13.54
N GLN A 488 1.76 -17.76 -14.20
CA GLN A 488 0.86 -16.60 -14.19
C GLN A 488 -0.50 -16.95 -14.80
N LYS A 489 -0.51 -17.69 -15.92
CA LYS A 489 -1.73 -18.10 -16.60
C LYS A 489 -2.58 -19.01 -15.72
N ASP A 490 -1.98 -20.02 -15.10
CA ASP A 490 -2.68 -20.99 -14.26
C ASP A 490 -3.27 -20.33 -13.01
N ALA A 491 -2.46 -19.48 -12.34
CA ALA A 491 -2.92 -18.69 -11.20
C ALA A 491 -4.07 -17.74 -11.56
N ASN A 492 -3.96 -17.01 -12.68
CA ASN A 492 -5.01 -16.10 -13.12
C ASN A 492 -6.29 -16.86 -13.52
N SER A 493 -6.19 -18.00 -14.21
CA SER A 493 -7.35 -18.80 -14.60
C SER A 493 -8.12 -19.30 -13.39
N SER A 494 -7.39 -19.81 -12.38
CA SER A 494 -7.98 -20.24 -11.11
C SER A 494 -8.64 -19.07 -10.37
N LEU A 495 -7.97 -17.90 -10.30
CA LEU A 495 -8.49 -16.71 -9.65
C LEU A 495 -9.81 -16.20 -10.25
N GLU A 496 -9.92 -16.18 -11.58
CA GLU A 496 -11.16 -15.75 -12.24
C GLU A 496 -12.31 -16.71 -11.98
N ARG A 497 -12.05 -18.02 -11.87
CA ARG A 497 -13.06 -19.02 -11.49
C ARG A 497 -13.52 -18.82 -10.04
N LEU A 498 -12.58 -18.63 -9.12
CA LEU A 498 -12.88 -18.34 -7.71
C LEU A 498 -13.69 -17.05 -7.57
N HIS A 499 -13.25 -15.97 -8.21
CA HIS A 499 -13.92 -14.67 -8.13
C HIS A 499 -15.33 -14.73 -8.75
N GLY A 500 -15.50 -15.40 -9.88
CA GLY A 500 -16.81 -15.61 -10.51
C GLY A 500 -17.76 -16.42 -9.64
N CYS A 501 -17.27 -17.41 -8.89
CA CYS A 501 -18.09 -18.16 -7.93
C CYS A 501 -18.46 -17.28 -6.71
N ALA A 502 -17.49 -16.56 -6.14
CA ALA A 502 -17.71 -15.69 -4.97
C ALA A 502 -18.69 -14.53 -5.23
N GLU A 503 -18.59 -13.88 -6.39
CA GLU A 503 -19.50 -12.78 -6.79
C GLU A 503 -20.77 -13.33 -7.47
N GLY A 504 -20.64 -13.99 -8.62
CA GLY A 504 -21.75 -14.30 -9.52
C GLY A 504 -22.67 -15.40 -9.00
N GLU A 505 -22.12 -16.59 -8.75
CA GLU A 505 -22.92 -17.74 -8.29
C GLU A 505 -23.58 -17.48 -6.93
N ARG A 506 -22.92 -16.69 -6.07
CA ARG A 506 -23.50 -16.19 -4.82
C ARG A 506 -24.75 -15.33 -5.05
N MET A 507 -24.68 -14.38 -5.99
CA MET A 507 -25.82 -13.52 -6.31
C MET A 507 -26.99 -14.34 -6.86
N GLU A 508 -26.71 -15.36 -7.70
CA GLU A 508 -27.73 -16.28 -8.21
C GLU A 508 -28.39 -17.11 -7.11
N LEU A 509 -27.59 -17.64 -6.17
CA LEU A 509 -28.10 -18.33 -4.97
C LEU A 509 -29.00 -17.40 -4.15
N CYS A 510 -28.59 -16.13 -4.00
CA CYS A 510 -29.36 -15.12 -3.27
C CYS A 510 -30.60 -14.63 -4.04
N ALA A 511 -30.74 -14.91 -5.34
CA ALA A 511 -31.89 -14.52 -6.17
C ALA A 511 -32.95 -15.62 -6.31
N GLY A 512 -32.58 -16.90 -6.21
CA GLY A 512 -33.48 -18.05 -6.45
C GLY A 512 -34.58 -18.29 -5.40
N ASP A 513 -35.55 -19.14 -5.75
CA ASP A 513 -36.70 -19.56 -4.93
C ASP A 513 -36.31 -20.51 -3.78
N ALA A 514 -37.04 -20.42 -2.66
CA ALA A 514 -36.69 -21.03 -1.37
C ALA A 514 -36.70 -22.58 -1.30
N ALA A 515 -37.34 -23.28 -2.24
CA ALA A 515 -37.61 -24.72 -2.11
C ALA A 515 -36.38 -25.63 -2.31
N ASP A 516 -35.37 -25.18 -3.07
CA ASP A 516 -34.14 -25.95 -3.40
C ASP A 516 -32.86 -25.22 -2.96
N VAL A 517 -32.98 -24.22 -2.08
CA VAL A 517 -31.83 -23.38 -1.69
C VAL A 517 -30.80 -24.16 -0.88
N GLY A 518 -31.23 -25.18 -0.12
CA GLY A 518 -30.34 -25.95 0.74
C GLY A 518 -29.31 -26.77 -0.03
N GLU A 519 -29.73 -27.52 -1.04
CA GLU A 519 -28.85 -28.38 -1.84
C GLU A 519 -27.91 -27.54 -2.73
N ARG A 520 -28.47 -26.50 -3.36
CA ARG A 520 -27.67 -25.52 -4.11
C ARG A 520 -26.63 -24.82 -3.23
N TYR A 521 -26.96 -24.54 -1.98
CA TYR A 521 -26.03 -23.93 -1.03
C TYR A 521 -24.88 -24.89 -0.66
N LYS A 522 -25.16 -26.18 -0.43
CA LYS A 522 -24.12 -27.18 -0.15
C LYS A 522 -23.13 -27.30 -1.32
N SER A 523 -23.65 -27.48 -2.52
CA SER A 523 -22.83 -27.55 -3.74
C SER A 523 -22.03 -26.27 -3.97
N TYR A 524 -22.64 -25.09 -3.74
CA TYR A 524 -21.95 -23.80 -3.79
C TYR A 524 -20.81 -23.72 -2.77
N LYS A 525 -21.06 -24.12 -1.51
CA LYS A 525 -20.08 -24.07 -0.43
C LYS A 525 -18.88 -24.96 -0.73
N GLU A 526 -19.11 -26.22 -1.07
CA GLU A 526 -18.05 -27.19 -1.42
C GLU A 526 -17.21 -26.69 -2.61
N LYS A 527 -17.88 -26.23 -3.66
CA LYS A 527 -17.21 -25.67 -4.84
C LYS A 527 -16.37 -24.44 -4.51
N LEU A 528 -16.89 -23.51 -3.71
CA LEU A 528 -16.16 -22.29 -3.35
C LEU A 528 -14.93 -22.62 -2.48
N GLN A 529 -15.07 -23.53 -1.52
CA GLN A 529 -13.96 -23.97 -0.67
C GLN A 529 -12.87 -24.67 -1.51
N SER A 530 -13.26 -25.59 -2.39
CA SER A 530 -12.34 -26.27 -3.30
C SER A 530 -11.61 -25.28 -4.22
N LEU A 531 -12.34 -24.33 -4.84
CA LEU A 531 -11.72 -23.29 -5.66
C LEU A 531 -10.77 -22.42 -4.85
N THR A 532 -11.12 -22.07 -3.61
CA THR A 532 -10.26 -21.25 -2.74
C THR A 532 -8.93 -21.96 -2.47
N GLN A 533 -8.97 -23.26 -2.14
CA GLN A 533 -7.77 -24.07 -1.89
C GLN A 533 -6.92 -24.24 -3.14
N VAL A 534 -7.54 -24.57 -4.28
CA VAL A 534 -6.83 -24.73 -5.56
C VAL A 534 -6.20 -23.41 -6.01
N THR A 535 -6.92 -22.30 -5.91
CA THR A 535 -6.37 -20.97 -6.21
C THR A 535 -5.19 -20.65 -5.30
N ARG A 536 -5.30 -20.88 -3.99
CA ARG A 536 -4.19 -20.68 -3.04
C ARG A 536 -2.94 -21.43 -3.48
N HIS A 537 -3.06 -22.71 -3.83
CA HIS A 537 -1.93 -23.53 -4.27
C HIS A 537 -1.22 -22.95 -5.52
N TYR A 538 -1.98 -22.51 -6.54
CA TYR A 538 -1.37 -21.89 -7.72
C TYR A 538 -0.62 -20.59 -7.37
N PHE A 539 -1.16 -19.78 -6.45
CA PHE A 539 -0.49 -18.55 -6.00
C PHE A 539 0.74 -18.83 -5.13
N GLU A 540 0.70 -19.84 -4.27
CA GLU A 540 1.88 -20.28 -3.50
C GLU A 540 3.02 -20.72 -4.42
N ASN A 541 2.72 -21.50 -5.47
CA ASN A 541 3.72 -21.92 -6.45
C ASN A 541 4.26 -20.73 -7.24
N LEU A 542 3.40 -19.80 -7.67
CA LEU A 542 3.80 -18.57 -8.35
C LEU A 542 4.72 -17.71 -7.47
N VAL A 543 4.33 -17.49 -6.21
CA VAL A 543 5.09 -16.69 -5.23
C VAL A 543 6.45 -17.32 -4.97
N LYS A 544 6.50 -18.62 -4.67
CA LYS A 544 7.76 -19.35 -4.43
C LYS A 544 8.71 -19.21 -5.62
N ALA A 545 8.20 -19.44 -6.83
CA ALA A 545 8.99 -19.37 -8.05
C ALA A 545 9.56 -17.95 -8.29
N PHE A 546 8.87 -16.90 -7.86
CA PHE A 546 9.35 -15.52 -8.03
C PHE A 546 10.36 -15.14 -6.94
N GLU A 547 10.18 -15.65 -5.72
CA GLU A 547 11.12 -15.44 -4.61
C GLU A 547 12.46 -16.10 -4.88
N THR A 548 12.46 -17.25 -5.57
CA THR A 548 13.67 -17.90 -6.07
C THR A 548 14.09 -17.35 -7.43
N ASN A 549 13.57 -16.20 -7.89
CA ASN A 549 13.90 -15.61 -9.19
C ASN A 549 13.84 -16.59 -10.39
N LEU A 550 12.95 -17.58 -10.31
CA LEU A 550 12.76 -18.65 -11.28
C LEU A 550 14.03 -19.49 -11.48
N ASP A 551 14.79 -19.73 -10.41
CA ASP A 551 16.04 -20.51 -10.42
C ASP A 551 15.81 -22.01 -10.65
N ASP A 552 14.58 -22.51 -10.51
CA ASP A 552 14.19 -23.89 -10.87
C ASP A 552 14.43 -24.22 -12.35
N VAL A 553 14.80 -23.22 -13.17
CA VAL A 553 15.13 -23.37 -14.59
C VAL A 553 16.58 -23.06 -14.94
N GLU A 554 17.44 -22.86 -13.94
CA GLU A 554 18.89 -22.93 -14.12
C GLU A 554 19.28 -24.40 -14.34
N THR A 555 19.17 -24.84 -15.58
CA THR A 555 19.77 -26.10 -16.01
C THR A 555 21.28 -26.01 -15.80
N THR A 556 21.79 -26.90 -14.96
CA THR A 556 23.18 -27.35 -14.89
C THR A 556 23.87 -27.26 -16.26
N GLU A 557 24.83 -26.35 -16.38
CA GLU A 557 25.85 -26.41 -17.45
C GLU A 557 26.84 -27.56 -17.19
#